data_AF-A0A7S3BVG8-F1
#
_entry.id   AF-A0A7S3BVG8-F1
#
_cell.length_a   1.000
_cell.length_b   1.000
_cell.length_c   1.000
_cell.angle_alpha   90.00
_cell.angle_beta   90.00
_cell.angle_gamma   90.00
#
_symmetry.space_group_name_H-M   'P 1'
#
loop_
_entity.id
_entity.type
_entity.pdbx_description
1 polymer ?
#
loop_
_entity_poly.entity_id
_entity_poly.type
_entity_poly.pdbx_seq_one_letter_code
_entity_poly.pdbx_strand_id
1 'polypeptide(L)'
;KPCPEADENHPDCQFYRRHHDTIPEMVRMQPGPRVYTFFLYLSDVELGGGTKFDGGFTVQPRAGRAVLWPSTLDNDPFVKDDRTHHEALPVLKGVKFAANFWLHQYDYKTPHYSGCTT
;
A
#
# COMPACT_ATOMS: atom_id res chain seq x y z
N LYS A 1 0.69 -15.54 -8.84
CA LYS A 1 0.91 -16.19 -10.15
C LYS A 1 1.42 -15.13 -11.13
N PRO A 2 2.43 -15.43 -11.97
CA PRO A 2 2.87 -14.50 -13.02
C PRO A 2 1.73 -14.20 -14.00
N CYS A 3 1.75 -13.03 -14.64
CA CYS A 3 0.88 -12.73 -15.77
C CYS A 3 1.12 -13.72 -16.93
N PRO A 4 0.07 -14.33 -17.51
CA PRO A 4 0.19 -15.11 -18.73
C PRO A 4 0.79 -14.25 -19.86
N GLU A 5 1.74 -14.83 -20.59
CA GLU A 5 2.41 -14.21 -21.75
C GLU A 5 3.07 -12.84 -21.48
N ALA A 6 3.19 -12.44 -20.22
CA ALA A 6 3.60 -11.09 -19.83
C ALA A 6 2.72 -9.97 -20.43
N ASP A 7 1.45 -10.26 -20.76
CA ASP A 7 0.47 -9.27 -21.22
C ASP A 7 -0.20 -8.61 -20.01
N GLU A 8 0.05 -7.32 -19.81
CA GLU A 8 -0.51 -6.53 -18.70
C GLU A 8 -2.04 -6.40 -18.74
N ASN A 9 -2.65 -6.60 -19.91
CA ASN A 9 -4.10 -6.55 -20.09
C ASN A 9 -4.78 -7.92 -19.90
N HIS A 10 -3.99 -8.96 -19.69
CA HIS A 10 -4.53 -10.30 -19.50
C HIS A 10 -5.39 -10.36 -18.22
N PRO A 11 -6.62 -10.91 -18.26
CA PRO A 11 -7.55 -10.88 -17.13
C PRO A 11 -7.04 -11.60 -15.87
N ASP A 12 -6.12 -12.56 -16.05
CA ASP A 12 -5.48 -13.30 -14.96
C ASP A 12 -4.27 -12.61 -14.32
N CYS A 13 -3.85 -11.45 -14.81
CA CYS A 13 -2.79 -10.68 -14.18
C CYS A 13 -3.16 -10.27 -12.75
N GLN A 14 -2.21 -10.44 -11.83
CA GLN A 14 -2.37 -9.96 -10.46
C GLN A 14 -1.85 -8.53 -10.34
N PHE A 15 -2.69 -7.63 -9.84
CA PHE A 15 -2.40 -6.22 -9.60
C PHE A 15 -3.23 -5.73 -8.39
N TYR A 16 -2.96 -4.51 -7.92
CA TYR A 16 -3.83 -3.83 -6.97
C TYR A 16 -4.10 -2.42 -7.48
N ARG A 17 -5.37 -2.15 -7.82
CA ARG A 17 -5.83 -0.86 -8.35
C ARG A 17 -5.43 0.31 -7.47
N ARG A 18 -5.32 1.48 -8.10
CA ARG A 18 -5.11 2.77 -7.43
C ARG A 18 -6.05 2.92 -6.23
N HIS A 19 -5.48 3.10 -5.05
CA HIS A 19 -6.18 3.30 -3.80
C HIS A 19 -5.36 4.20 -2.88
N HIS A 20 -5.88 4.43 -1.68
CA HIS A 20 -5.21 5.16 -0.62
C HIS A 20 -5.30 4.35 0.67
N ASP A 21 -4.26 4.37 1.50
CA ASP A 21 -4.23 3.56 2.72
C ASP A 21 -5.20 4.08 3.79
N THR A 22 -5.38 5.39 3.86
CA THR A 22 -6.38 6.07 4.71
C THR A 22 -7.69 6.25 3.98
N ILE A 23 -8.79 5.88 4.64
CA ILE A 23 -10.17 6.13 4.18
C ILE A 23 -10.85 7.17 5.07
N PRO A 24 -11.84 7.93 4.56
CA PRO A 24 -12.50 9.00 5.32
C PRO A 24 -13.11 8.56 6.65
N GLU A 25 -13.57 7.32 6.76
CA GLU A 25 -14.23 6.78 7.94
C GLU A 25 -13.28 6.66 9.14
N MET A 26 -11.98 6.48 8.89
CA MET A 26 -10.98 6.27 9.94
C MET A 26 -10.83 7.48 10.86
N VAL A 27 -11.20 8.68 10.42
CA VAL A 27 -11.14 9.89 11.27
C VAL A 27 -12.10 9.80 12.47
N ARG A 28 -13.12 8.92 12.38
CA ARG A 28 -14.10 8.68 13.44
C ARG A 28 -13.84 7.38 14.20
N MET A 29 -12.87 6.58 13.78
CA MET A 29 -12.53 5.32 14.43
C MET A 29 -11.57 5.57 15.59
N GLN A 30 -11.61 4.72 16.62
CA GLN A 30 -10.74 4.85 17.79
C GLN A 30 -9.24 4.82 17.45
N PRO A 31 -8.74 3.96 16.53
CA PRO A 31 -7.33 3.99 16.14
C PRO A 31 -6.94 5.23 15.33
N GLY A 32 -7.93 6.00 14.84
CA GLY A 32 -7.70 7.09 13.90
C GLY A 32 -7.22 6.63 12.51
N PRO A 33 -6.87 7.59 11.65
CA PRO A 33 -6.32 7.33 10.32
C PRO A 33 -5.01 6.55 10.39
N ARG A 34 -4.73 5.82 9.32
CA ARG A 34 -3.38 5.30 9.06
C ARG A 34 -2.52 6.50 8.68
N VAL A 35 -1.50 6.80 9.46
CA VAL A 35 -0.66 7.99 9.26
C VAL A 35 0.57 7.67 8.43
N TYR A 36 1.05 6.42 8.51
CA TYR A 36 2.16 5.93 7.69
C TYR A 36 1.89 4.52 7.21
N THR A 37 2.48 4.21 6.05
CA THR A 37 2.60 2.84 5.56
C THR A 37 4.07 2.49 5.41
N PHE A 38 4.46 1.39 6.03
CA PHE A 38 5.76 0.76 5.83
C PHE A 38 5.58 -0.49 4.97
N PHE A 39 6.12 -0.46 3.76
CA PHE A 39 5.99 -1.53 2.77
C PHE A 39 7.35 -2.17 2.49
N LEU A 40 7.44 -3.48 2.70
CA LEU A 40 8.66 -4.25 2.53
C LEU A 40 8.51 -5.22 1.35
N TYR A 41 9.40 -5.12 0.36
CA TYR A 41 9.52 -6.11 -0.69
C TYR A 41 10.30 -7.32 -0.19
N LEU A 42 9.70 -8.51 -0.29
CA LEU A 42 10.25 -9.77 0.20
C LEU A 42 10.87 -10.63 -0.91
N SER A 43 10.67 -10.26 -2.17
CA SER A 43 11.28 -10.93 -3.32
C SER A 43 11.75 -9.94 -4.38
N ASP A 44 12.70 -10.39 -5.18
CA ASP A 44 13.01 -9.78 -6.47
C ASP A 44 11.92 -10.16 -7.49
N VAL A 45 11.59 -9.23 -8.39
CA VAL A 45 10.66 -9.48 -9.50
C VAL A 45 11.40 -9.20 -10.79
N GLU A 46 11.26 -10.10 -11.75
CA GLU A 46 11.99 -10.03 -13.02
C GLU A 46 11.46 -8.92 -13.94
N LEU A 47 10.13 -8.77 -14.00
CA LEU A 47 9.48 -7.74 -14.82
C LEU A 47 8.14 -7.30 -14.22
N GLY A 48 7.92 -5.98 -14.17
CA GLY A 48 6.69 -5.38 -13.62
C GLY A 48 6.66 -5.35 -12.09
N GLY A 49 5.47 -5.33 -11.50
CA GLY A 49 5.28 -5.40 -10.05
C GLY A 49 5.62 -4.13 -9.27
N GLY A 50 5.91 -3.02 -9.96
CA GLY A 50 6.23 -1.73 -9.34
C GLY A 50 5.08 -1.20 -8.48
N THR A 51 5.41 -0.46 -7.42
CA THR A 51 4.44 0.34 -6.66
C THR A 51 4.50 1.77 -7.20
N LYS A 52 3.45 2.19 -7.90
CA LYS A 52 3.36 3.50 -8.57
C LYS A 52 2.56 4.46 -7.70
N PHE A 53 3.10 5.66 -7.50
CA PHE A 53 2.49 6.74 -6.72
C PHE A 53 2.05 7.88 -7.64
N ASP A 54 0.94 8.52 -7.30
CA ASP A 54 0.46 9.73 -7.99
C ASP A 54 1.42 10.91 -7.84
N GLY A 55 2.29 10.90 -6.83
CA GLY A 55 3.42 11.81 -6.68
C GLY A 55 4.49 11.71 -7.80
N GLY A 56 4.28 10.89 -8.82
CA GLY A 56 5.07 10.89 -10.06
C GLY A 56 6.26 9.93 -10.07
N PHE A 57 6.32 8.98 -9.14
CA PHE A 57 7.40 7.99 -9.08
C PHE A 57 6.88 6.57 -8.91
N THR A 58 7.69 5.60 -9.33
CA THR A 58 7.40 4.17 -9.18
C THR A 58 8.58 3.49 -8.51
N VAL A 59 8.32 2.74 -7.43
CA VAL A 59 9.34 1.95 -6.76
C VAL A 59 9.29 0.52 -7.29
N GLN A 60 10.40 0.06 -7.85
CA GLN A 60 10.52 -1.32 -8.32
C GLN A 60 10.75 -2.27 -7.14
N PRO A 61 10.18 -3.49 -7.17
CA PRO A 61 10.43 -4.51 -6.17
C PRO A 61 11.89 -4.99 -6.19
N ARG A 62 12.48 -5.13 -5.01
CA ARG A 62 13.78 -5.78 -4.79
C ARG A 62 13.78 -6.34 -3.38
N ALA A 63 14.20 -7.57 -3.19
CA ALA A 63 14.20 -8.20 -1.87
C ALA A 63 14.97 -7.34 -0.85
N GLY A 64 14.34 -7.09 0.30
CA GLY A 64 14.90 -6.25 1.38
C GLY A 64 14.72 -4.74 1.19
N ARG A 65 14.23 -4.27 0.03
CA ARG A 65 13.87 -2.86 -0.15
C ARG A 65 12.61 -2.55 0.66
N ALA A 66 12.66 -1.49 1.44
CA ALA A 66 11.50 -0.93 2.12
C ALA A 66 11.17 0.47 1.58
N VAL A 67 9.88 0.81 1.63
CA VAL A 67 9.37 2.15 1.32
C VAL A 67 8.50 2.57 2.50
N LEU A 68 8.72 3.78 3.00
CA LEU A 68 7.93 4.39 4.06
C LEU A 68 7.34 5.69 3.50
N TRP A 69 6.02 5.87 3.61
CA TRP A 69 5.37 7.12 3.20
C TRP A 69 4.30 7.55 4.20
N PRO A 70 4.12 8.88 4.40
CA PRO A 70 2.99 9.41 5.14
C PRO A 70 1.72 9.27 4.31
N SER A 71 0.63 8.79 4.90
CA SER A 71 -0.69 8.74 4.25
C SER A 71 -1.53 10.00 4.51
N THR A 72 -1.08 10.86 5.43
CA THR A 72 -1.79 12.07 5.87
C THR A 72 -0.87 13.29 5.81
N LEU A 73 -1.43 14.49 5.85
CA LEU A 73 -0.65 15.72 5.82
C LEU A 73 0.22 15.86 7.08
N ASP A 74 1.36 16.51 6.92
CA ASP A 74 2.31 16.80 8.00
C ASP A 74 1.74 17.78 9.04
N ASN A 75 0.91 18.72 8.60
CA ASN A 75 0.25 19.72 9.42
C ASN A 75 -1.12 19.30 9.96
N ASP A 76 -1.70 18.21 9.44
CA ASP A 76 -2.99 17.67 9.89
C ASP A 76 -3.07 16.15 9.62
N PRO A 77 -2.90 15.31 10.65
CA PRO A 77 -2.94 13.86 10.49
C PRO A 77 -4.34 13.31 10.23
N PHE A 78 -5.40 14.13 10.27
CA PHE A 78 -6.76 13.73 9.92
C PHE A 78 -7.11 14.01 8.47
N VAL A 79 -6.22 14.69 7.73
CA VAL A 79 -6.39 14.98 6.32
C VAL A 79 -5.47 14.08 5.50
N LYS A 80 -6.06 13.40 4.53
CA LYS A 80 -5.40 12.49 3.60
C LYS A 80 -4.43 13.24 2.69
N ASP A 81 -3.24 12.69 2.43
CA ASP A 81 -2.31 13.22 1.43
C ASP A 81 -2.53 12.57 0.06
N ASP A 82 -3.23 13.27 -0.83
CA ASP A 82 -3.58 12.77 -2.16
C ASP A 82 -2.38 12.38 -3.04
N ARG A 83 -1.17 12.88 -2.75
CA ARG A 83 0.06 12.51 -3.48
C ARG A 83 0.44 11.04 -3.28
N THR A 84 -0.09 10.41 -2.23
CA THR A 84 0.26 9.04 -1.84
C THR A 84 -0.78 8.00 -2.25
N HIS A 85 -1.75 8.39 -3.10
CA HIS A 85 -2.48 7.39 -3.88
C HIS A 85 -1.48 6.54 -4.64
N HIS A 86 -1.70 5.23 -4.59
CA HIS A 86 -0.78 4.28 -5.17
C HIS A 86 -1.47 3.03 -5.68
N GLU A 87 -0.79 2.34 -6.58
CA GLU A 87 -1.21 1.08 -7.17
C GLU A 87 -0.04 0.10 -7.23
N ALA A 88 -0.36 -1.19 -7.16
CA ALA A 88 0.59 -2.24 -7.51
C ALA A 88 0.38 -2.59 -8.98
N LEU A 89 1.37 -2.26 -9.81
CA LEU A 89 1.38 -2.61 -11.23
C LEU A 89 1.43 -4.14 -11.42
N PRO A 90 0.91 -4.67 -12.55
CA PRO A 90 0.94 -6.10 -12.85
C PRO A 90 2.35 -6.71 -12.76
N VAL A 91 2.45 -7.92 -12.20
CA VAL A 91 3.69 -8.70 -12.22
C VAL A 91 3.78 -9.48 -13.52
N LEU A 92 4.54 -8.97 -14.48
CA LEU A 92 4.66 -9.54 -15.82
C LEU A 92 5.49 -10.82 -15.83
N LYS A 93 6.56 -10.87 -15.02
CA LYS A 93 7.43 -12.05 -14.89
C LYS A 93 7.97 -12.20 -13.47
N GLY A 94 7.95 -13.43 -12.96
CA GLY A 94 8.34 -13.76 -11.58
C GLY A 94 7.17 -13.69 -10.59
N VAL A 95 7.48 -13.58 -9.30
CA VAL A 95 6.48 -13.52 -8.22
C VAL A 95 6.86 -12.44 -7.21
N LYS A 96 5.91 -11.55 -6.90
CA LYS A 96 6.07 -10.49 -5.89
C LYS A 96 5.54 -10.97 -4.54
N PHE A 97 6.42 -11.05 -3.55
CA PHE A 97 6.07 -11.14 -2.14
C PHE A 97 6.34 -9.79 -1.48
N ALA A 98 5.42 -9.35 -0.62
CA ALA A 98 5.57 -8.12 0.15
C ALA A 98 4.86 -8.22 1.50
N ALA A 99 5.32 -7.43 2.46
CA ALA A 99 4.65 -7.22 3.74
C ALA A 99 4.28 -5.74 3.87
N ASN A 100 3.05 -5.49 4.31
CA ASN A 100 2.51 -4.15 4.49
C ASN A 100 2.17 -3.93 5.97
N PHE A 101 2.69 -2.84 6.53
CA PHE A 101 2.44 -2.45 7.91
C PHE A 101 1.81 -1.06 7.92
N TRP A 102 0.58 -0.98 8.42
CA TRP A 102 -0.11 0.28 8.62
C TRP A 102 0.11 0.78 10.04
N LEU A 103 0.57 2.03 10.15
CA LEU A 103 0.75 2.70 11.43
C LEU A 103 -0.44 3.63 11.62
N HIS A 104 -1.22 3.38 12.67
CA HIS A 104 -2.37 4.20 13.04
C HIS A 104 -1.96 5.39 13.91
N GLN A 105 -2.73 6.48 13.86
CA GLN A 105 -2.52 7.67 14.70
C GLN A 105 -2.57 7.34 16.20
N TYR A 106 -3.43 6.41 16.58
CA TYR A 106 -3.64 5.97 17.96
C TYR A 106 -3.51 4.45 18.08
N ASP A 107 -3.66 3.94 19.30
CA ASP A 107 -3.62 2.52 19.58
C ASP A 107 -4.67 1.76 18.76
N TYR A 108 -4.20 0.86 17.91
CA TYR A 108 -5.06 -0.05 17.15
C TYR A 108 -5.43 -1.31 17.94
N LYS A 109 -4.54 -1.80 18.82
CA LYS A 109 -4.67 -3.11 19.46
C LYS A 109 -5.84 -3.14 20.43
N THR A 110 -5.93 -2.18 21.36
CA THR A 110 -7.01 -2.19 22.36
C THR A 110 -8.40 -2.09 21.73
N PRO A 111 -8.66 -1.16 20.79
CA PRO A 111 -9.95 -1.13 20.09
C PRO A 111 -10.24 -2.38 19.29
N HIS A 112 -9.23 -2.99 18.64
CA HIS A 112 -9.39 -4.20 17.85
C HIS A 112 -9.83 -5.38 18.71
N TYR A 113 -9.16 -5.61 19.84
CA TYR A 113 -9.54 -6.67 20.79
C TYR A 113 -10.90 -6.43 21.44
N SER A 114 -11.37 -5.18 21.46
CA SER A 114 -12.68 -4.79 21.99
C SER A 114 -13.80 -4.79 20.94
N GLY A 115 -13.50 -5.14 19.68
CA GLY A 115 -14.48 -5.13 18.59
C GLY A 115 -14.87 -3.74 18.08
N CYS A 116 -14.09 -2.71 18.37
CA CYS A 116 -14.39 -1.31 18.02
C CYS A 116 -13.63 -0.81 16.77
N THR A 117 -13.23 -1.72 15.88
CA THR A 117 -12.48 -1.41 14.64
C THR A 117 -13.24 -1.74 13.35
N THR A 118 -14.53 -2.03 13.44
CA THR A 118 -15.43 -2.34 12.32
C THR A 118 -16.58 -1.35 12.26
#